data_AF-A0A367IKX7-F1
#
_entry.id   AF-A0A367IKX7-F1
#
_cell.length_a   1.000
_cell.length_b   1.000
_cell.length_c   1.000
_cell.angle_alpha   90.00
_cell.angle_beta   90.00
_cell.angle_gamma   90.00
#
_symmetry.space_group_name_H-M   'P 1'
#
loop_
_entity.id
_entity.type
_entity.pdbx_description
1 polymer ?
#
loop_
_entity_poly.entity_id
_entity_poly.type
_entity_poly.pdbx_seq_one_letter_code
_entity_poly.pdbx_strand_id
1 'polypeptide(L)'
;QRLKLTQKETQDVLERLVQDGWIAEEEKGIYFFDTRGLAELQGYLRDQYGDAIKECTICLDIVTMGEYCELGNCPVRLHKYCADTQFRESK
;
A
#
# COMPACT_ATOMS: atom_id res chain seq x y z
N GLN A 1 -17.08 19.55 -12.68
CA GLN A 1 -17.89 20.04 -11.54
C GLN A 1 -17.48 19.20 -10.33
N ARG A 2 -16.96 19.81 -9.24
CA ARG A 2 -16.44 19.06 -8.09
C ARG A 2 -17.63 18.67 -7.19
N LEU A 3 -18.01 17.40 -7.19
CA LEU A 3 -19.02 16.88 -6.27
C LEU A 3 -18.53 17.09 -4.83
N LYS A 4 -19.31 17.82 -4.01
CA LYS A 4 -19.04 17.93 -2.57
C LYS A 4 -19.79 16.81 -1.87
N LEU A 5 -19.05 15.80 -1.43
CA LEU A 5 -19.58 14.75 -0.57
C LEU A 5 -19.72 15.28 0.86
N THR A 6 -20.82 14.93 1.52
CA THR A 6 -20.98 15.05 2.96
C THR A 6 -20.07 14.04 3.67
N GLN A 7 -19.85 14.22 4.97
CA GLN A 7 -19.08 13.25 5.78
C GLN A 7 -19.69 11.85 5.72
N LYS A 8 -21.03 11.76 5.77
CA LYS A 8 -21.75 10.49 5.66
C LYS A 8 -21.54 9.84 4.29
N GLU A 9 -21.74 10.58 3.21
CA GLU A 9 -21.53 10.04 1.85
C GLU A 9 -20.08 9.62 1.61
N THR A 10 -19.11 10.31 2.23
CA THR A 10 -17.69 9.93 2.15
C THR A 10 -17.45 8.61 2.85
N GLN A 11 -18.04 8.42 4.05
CA GLN A 11 -17.97 7.17 4.78
C GLN A 11 -18.62 6.02 4.01
N ASP A 12 -19.81 6.23 3.44
CA ASP A 12 -20.51 5.23 2.63
C ASP A 12 -19.67 4.79 1.41
N VAL A 13 -18.91 5.71 0.80
CA VAL A 13 -17.99 5.40 -0.30
C VAL A 13 -16.78 4.61 0.18
N LEU A 14 -16.18 4.97 1.32
CA LEU A 14 -15.05 4.23 1.90
C LEU A 14 -15.45 2.79 2.25
N GLU A 15 -16.61 2.60 2.87
CA GLU A 15 -17.14 1.28 3.22
C GLU A 15 -17.35 0.41 1.97
N ARG A 16 -17.87 0.99 0.89
CA ARG A 16 -17.98 0.29 -0.40
C ARG A 16 -16.62 -0.08 -0.99
N LEU A 17 -15.64 0.82 -0.94
CA LEU A 17 -14.29 0.54 -1.46
C LEU A 17 -13.61 -0.59 -0.67
N VAL A 18 -13.85 -0.66 0.64
CA VAL A 18 -13.43 -1.79 1.48
C VAL A 18 -14.14 -3.07 1.08
N GLN A 19 -15.47 -3.03 0.95
CA GLN A 19 -16.27 -4.19 0.56
C GLN A 19 -15.87 -4.76 -0.82
N ASP A 20 -15.51 -3.88 -1.76
CA ASP A 20 -15.10 -4.23 -3.11
C ASP A 20 -13.62 -4.68 -3.22
N GLY A 21 -12.86 -4.60 -2.12
CA GLY A 21 -11.44 -5.00 -2.05
C GLY A 21 -10.46 -4.00 -2.68
N TRP A 22 -10.85 -2.74 -2.85
CA TRP A 22 -9.94 -1.71 -3.36
C TRP A 22 -8.97 -1.21 -2.29
N ILE A 23 -9.49 -1.03 -1.08
CA ILE A 23 -8.75 -0.58 0.10
C ILE A 23 -9.09 -1.48 1.28
N ALA A 24 -8.25 -1.49 2.30
CA ALA A 24 -8.48 -2.16 3.56
C ALA A 24 -8.35 -1.17 4.71
N GLU A 25 -8.97 -1.51 5.85
CA GLU A 25 -8.95 -0.73 7.09
C GLU A 25 -8.36 -1.61 8.20
N GLU A 26 -7.32 -1.14 8.89
CA GLU A 26 -6.69 -1.87 10.01
C GLU A 26 -7.28 -1.41 11.34
N GLU A 27 -6.97 -0.18 11.72
CA GLU A 27 -7.61 0.52 12.84
C GLU A 27 -8.60 1.56 12.31
N LYS A 28 -9.58 1.93 13.14
CA LYS A 28 -10.66 2.83 12.74
C LYS A 28 -10.12 4.13 12.14
N GLY A 29 -10.32 4.31 10.83
CA GLY A 29 -9.90 5.48 10.06
C GLY A 29 -8.51 5.41 9.40
N ILE A 30 -7.77 4.31 9.51
CA ILE A 30 -6.51 4.09 8.78
C ILE A 30 -6.78 3.18 7.60
N TYR A 31 -6.69 3.74 6.39
CA TYR A 31 -6.92 3.04 5.13
C TYR A 31 -5.62 2.84 4.35
N PHE A 32 -5.49 1.69 3.69
CA PHE A 32 -4.39 1.35 2.80
C PHE A 32 -4.93 0.57 1.59
N PHE A 33 -4.13 0.44 0.54
CA PHE A 33 -4.54 -0.38 -0.61
C PHE A 33 -4.60 -1.86 -0.23
N ASP A 34 -5.71 -2.50 -0.59
CA ASP A 34 -5.81 -3.95 -0.51
C ASP A 34 -5.18 -4.59 -1.76
N THR A 35 -5.02 -5.92 -1.72
CA THR A 35 -4.35 -6.74 -2.73
C THR A 35 -4.86 -6.47 -4.13
N ARG A 36 -6.19 -6.40 -4.31
CA ARG A 36 -6.82 -6.12 -5.61
C ARG A 36 -6.51 -4.70 -6.08
N GLY A 37 -6.62 -3.71 -5.20
CA GLY A 37 -6.29 -2.32 -5.52
C GLY A 37 -4.85 -2.15 -6.01
N LEU A 38 -3.89 -2.81 -5.35
CA LEU A 38 -2.49 -2.80 -5.80
C LEU A 38 -2.31 -3.52 -7.14
N ALA A 39 -2.88 -4.72 -7.30
CA ALA A 39 -2.70 -5.52 -8.51
C ALA A 39 -3.29 -4.84 -9.76
N GLU A 40 -4.50 -4.28 -9.65
CA GLU A 40 -5.18 -3.68 -10.79
C GLU A 40 -4.64 -2.27 -11.13
N LEU A 41 -4.24 -1.48 -10.12
CA LEU A 41 -3.78 -0.10 -10.31
C LEU A 41 -2.27 0.05 -10.40
N GLN A 42 -1.50 -1.04 -10.31
CA GLN A 42 -0.04 -1.01 -10.25
C GLN A 42 0.59 -0.11 -11.34
N GLY A 43 0.17 -0.30 -12.60
CA GLY A 43 0.68 0.47 -13.74
C GLY A 43 0.36 1.96 -13.63
N TYR A 44 -0.88 2.29 -13.27
CA TYR A 44 -1.33 3.67 -13.07
C TYR A 44 -0.56 4.35 -11.93
N LEU A 45 -0.37 3.65 -10.82
CA LEU A 45 0.33 4.20 -9.66
C LEU A 45 1.80 4.52 -9.98
N ARG A 46 2.47 3.64 -10.72
CA ARG A 46 3.85 3.86 -11.17
C ARG A 46 3.98 5.04 -12.12
N ASP A 47 3.08 5.13 -13.09
CA ASP A 47 3.07 6.19 -14.09
C ASP A 47 2.79 7.58 -13.49
N GLN A 48 1.82 7.66 -12.57
CA GLN A 48 1.38 8.94 -12.01
C GLN A 48 2.16 9.38 -10.76
N TYR A 49 2.74 8.44 -10.00
CA TYR A 49 3.34 8.71 -8.70
C TYR A 49 4.77 8.16 -8.55
N GLY A 50 5.47 7.87 -9.65
CA GLY A 50 6.77 7.16 -9.68
C GLY A 50 7.73 7.47 -8.53
N ASP A 51 8.05 8.74 -8.27
CA ASP A 51 9.01 9.13 -7.21
C ASP A 51 8.52 8.82 -5.77
N ALA A 52 7.19 8.83 -5.58
CA ALA A 52 6.55 8.52 -4.31
C ALA A 52 6.38 7.01 -4.09
N ILE A 53 6.28 6.23 -5.17
CA ILE A 53 6.14 4.78 -5.11
C ILE A 53 7.46 4.16 -4.62
N LYS A 54 7.34 3.23 -3.68
CA LYS A 54 8.46 2.44 -3.19
C LYS A 54 8.32 1.01 -3.69
N GLU A 55 9.46 0.40 -3.95
CA GLU A 55 9.55 -0.98 -4.43
C GLU A 55 10.26 -1.84 -3.41
N CYS A 56 9.80 -3.07 -3.29
CA CYS A 56 10.49 -4.08 -2.52
C CYS A 56 11.80 -4.44 -3.21
N THR A 57 12.93 -4.35 -2.50
CA THR A 57 14.26 -4.66 -3.09
C THR A 57 14.40 -6.13 -3.49
N ILE A 58 13.52 -7.02 -3.02
CA ILE A 58 13.58 -8.47 -3.29
C ILE A 58 12.73 -8.89 -4.48
N CYS A 59 11.45 -8.54 -4.50
CA CYS A 59 10.53 -8.94 -5.57
C CYS A 59 10.31 -7.86 -6.64
N LEU A 60 10.84 -6.64 -6.43
CA LEU A 60 10.70 -5.47 -7.31
C LEU A 60 9.26 -4.98 -7.50
N ASP A 61 8.33 -5.50 -6.71
CA ASP A 61 6.93 -5.08 -6.70
C ASP A 61 6.72 -3.88 -5.75
N ILE A 62 5.65 -3.12 -5.98
CA ILE A 62 5.24 -1.98 -5.15
C ILE A 62 5.08 -2.44 -3.70
N VAL A 63 5.68 -1.70 -2.78
CA VAL A 63 5.53 -1.90 -1.34
C VAL A 63 4.89 -0.67 -0.72
N THR A 64 3.66 -0.84 -0.24
CA THR A 64 2.93 0.18 0.54
C THR A 64 3.07 -0.04 2.04
N MET A 65 3.30 -1.29 2.46
CA MET A 65 3.47 -1.71 3.85
C MET A 65 4.55 -2.78 3.95
N GLY A 66 5.37 -2.68 4.99
CA GLY A 66 6.44 -3.64 5.22
C GLY A 66 7.53 -3.10 6.14
N GLU A 67 8.75 -3.60 5.95
CA GLU A 67 9.91 -3.28 6.77
C GLU A 67 10.83 -2.29 6.07
N TYR A 68 11.47 -1.46 6.88
CA TYR A 68 12.48 -0.50 6.45
C TYR A 68 13.60 -0.46 7.48
N CYS A 69 14.80 -0.06 7.05
CA CYS A 69 15.92 0.09 7.96
C CYS A 69 15.76 1.36 8.82
N GLU A 70 15.94 1.21 10.13
CA GLU A 70 15.85 2.32 11.09
C GLU A 70 16.94 3.39 10.90
N LEU A 71 18.06 3.04 10.25
CA LEU A 71 19.06 4.00 9.81
C LEU A 71 18.47 4.81 8.64
N GLY A 72 17.86 5.95 8.95
CA GLY A 72 16.95 6.73 8.09
C GLY A 72 17.41 7.16 6.70
N ASN A 73 18.62 6.81 6.27
CA ASN A 73 19.14 7.04 4.92
C ASN A 73 19.18 5.78 4.04
N CYS A 74 18.58 4.68 4.47
CA CYS A 74 18.53 3.48 3.66
C CYS A 74 17.30 3.51 2.72
N PRO A 75 17.49 3.38 1.39
CA PRO A 75 16.38 3.33 0.44
C PRO A 75 15.68 1.97 0.42
N VAL A 76 16.24 0.95 1.09
CA VAL A 76 15.69 -0.41 1.12
C VAL A 76 14.30 -0.39 1.74
N ARG A 77 13.36 -1.01 1.03
CA ARG A 77 12.01 -1.31 1.50
C ARG A 77 11.74 -2.77 1.18
N LEU A 78 11.07 -3.46 2.09
CA LEU A 78 10.80 -4.88 1.97
C LEU A 78 9.35 -5.14 2.32
N HIS A 79 8.65 -5.96 1.55
CA HIS A 79 7.42 -6.56 2.07
C HIS A 79 7.75 -7.45 3.26
N LYS A 80 6.83 -7.57 4.21
CA LYS A 80 7.01 -8.43 5.39
C LYS A 80 7.36 -9.87 5.01
N TYR A 81 6.63 -10.47 4.06
CA TYR A 81 6.91 -11.84 3.61
C TYR A 81 8.27 -11.97 2.91
N CYS A 82 8.74 -10.93 2.22
CA CYS A 82 10.08 -10.91 1.63
C CYS A 82 11.15 -10.86 2.72
N ALA A 83 10.99 -9.97 3.70
CA ALA A 83 11.88 -9.88 4.86
C ALA A 83 11.94 -11.20 5.64
N ASP A 84 10.77 -11.77 5.98
CA ASP A 84 10.66 -13.05 6.68
C ASP A 84 11.39 -14.17 5.92
N THR A 85 11.26 -14.22 4.59
CA THR A 85 11.93 -15.23 3.76
C THR A 85 13.45 -15.04 3.76
N GLN A 86 13.93 -13.82 3.53
CA GLN A 86 15.37 -13.53 3.46
C GLN A 86 16.08 -13.71 4.80
N PHE A 87 15.49 -13.23 5.89
CA PHE A 87 16.11 -13.26 7.21
C PHE A 87 15.96 -14.61 7.92
N ARG A 88 15.02 -15.46 7.49
CA ARG A 88 14.88 -16.83 8.02
C ARG A 88 16.05 -17.72 7.64
N GLU A 89 16.68 -17.50 6.49
CA GLU A 89 17.90 -18.21 6.07
C GLU A 89 19.18 -17.67 6.71
N SER A 90 19.08 -16.59 7.49
CA SER A 90 20.22 -15.94 8.17
C SER A 90 20.47 -16.47 9.59
N LYS A 91 19.83 -17.58 9.97
CA LYS A 91 19.99 -18.24 11.28
C LYS A 91 20.77 -19.54 11.18
#